data_AF-A0AA36C569-F1
#
_entry.id   AF-A0AA36C569-F1
#
_cell.length_a   1.000
_cell.length_b   1.000
_cell.length_c   1.000
_cell.angle_alpha   90.00
_cell.angle_beta   90.00
_cell.angle_gamma   90.00
#
_symmetry.space_group_name_H-M   'P 1'
#
loop_
_entity.id
_entity.type
_entity.pdbx_description
1 polymer ?
#
loop_
_entity_poly.entity_id
_entity_poly.type
_entity_poly.pdbx_seq_one_letter_code
_entity_poly.pdbx_strand_id
1 'polypeptide(L)'
;MCRDLEQASAAELARLLPIIVRASKKCLPKVVPAADFSESGSLETSLIAEPICRLWARIEAIVPRELMEQTLASWQLTPFSVAQAYVQPCLVFNVDKRVFASPPHFQILLKLLSFFLEAARAEEERIVLRANMKTNNMYDDQKRPLTFEDRQRICDERDHLFVVLDHAQRAASVQLLIEICDSEKNTNVGCIERFESVRHLAFNYIHSIFIRDMQVLKLVLFETFPLHMIRPIVDGVPSMHVAQGLIQEMLSFPDNKRRIFTAILIVEIFKKYRVEMTFPFVQSMLNALCTLLRYGGRDQVLRLFNGIIEELGELAMTYPDLKLSIIRMFGQVCAIAESRLCLYSTHIISGKALERRLIRRIDDQIRVLNEQVPFVL
;
A
#
# COMPACT_ATOMS: atom_id res chain seq x y z
N MET A 1 13.84 3.89 38.94
CA MET A 1 14.56 3.89 37.64
C MET A 1 13.83 4.62 36.52
N CYS A 2 12.64 4.21 36.06
CA CYS A 2 11.95 4.96 34.98
C CYS A 2 11.54 6.38 35.39
N ARG A 3 11.09 6.60 36.64
CA ARG A 3 10.77 7.95 37.17
C ARG A 3 12.00 8.83 37.41
N ASP A 4 13.14 8.24 37.75
CA ASP A 4 14.39 8.99 37.98
C ASP A 4 15.05 9.41 36.65
N LEU A 5 14.81 8.65 35.57
CA LEU A 5 15.23 8.98 34.21
C LEU A 5 14.35 10.05 33.54
N GLU A 6 13.15 10.32 34.07
CA GLU A 6 12.27 11.39 33.57
C GLU A 6 12.79 12.80 33.88
N GLN A 7 13.68 12.94 34.87
CA GLN A 7 14.25 14.21 35.34
C GLN A 7 15.73 14.42 34.93
N ALA A 8 16.33 13.48 34.19
CA ALA A 8 17.75 13.52 33.83
C ALA A 8 18.07 14.60 32.79
N SER A 9 19.25 15.21 32.90
CA SER A 9 19.73 16.25 31.98
C SER A 9 20.01 15.70 30.57
N ALA A 10 19.90 16.54 29.54
CA ALA A 10 20.11 16.15 28.14
C ALA A 10 21.47 15.45 27.88
N ALA A 11 22.50 15.82 28.64
CA ALA A 11 23.84 15.22 28.56
C ALA A 11 23.91 13.81 29.17
N GLU A 12 23.14 13.53 30.21
CA GLU A 12 23.06 12.19 30.83
C GLU A 12 22.24 11.23 29.95
N LEU A 13 21.18 11.74 29.31
CA LEU A 13 20.38 10.97 28.36
C LEU A 13 21.18 10.56 27.12
N ALA A 14 22.06 11.43 26.61
CA ALA A 14 22.97 11.10 25.50
C ALA A 14 23.98 10.01 25.88
N ARG A 15 24.46 9.98 27.14
CA ARG A 15 25.37 8.92 27.64
C ARG A 15 24.66 7.56 27.80
N LEU A 16 23.36 7.56 28.05
CA LEU A 16 22.55 6.35 28.22
C LEU A 16 21.99 5.79 26.91
N LEU A 17 22.17 6.50 25.80
CA LEU A 17 21.68 6.13 24.46
C LEU A 17 22.00 4.67 24.04
N PRO A 18 23.24 4.15 24.15
CA PRO A 18 23.53 2.75 23.82
C PRO A 18 22.90 1.75 24.78
N ILE A 19 22.62 2.14 26.03
CA ILE A 19 21.97 1.29 27.03
C ILE A 19 20.47 1.20 26.74
N ILE A 20 19.84 2.32 26.38
CA ILE A 20 18.41 2.40 26.03
C ILE A 20 18.13 1.67 24.73
N VAL A 21 19.02 1.81 23.73
CA VAL A 21 18.92 1.08 22.45
C VAL A 21 19.12 -0.43 22.65
N ARG A 22 20.05 -0.85 23.52
CA ARG A 22 20.16 -2.29 23.89
C ARG A 22 18.97 -2.77 24.71
N ALA A 23 18.42 -1.92 25.57
CA ALA A 23 17.24 -2.23 26.37
C ALA A 23 16.00 -2.37 25.48
N SER A 24 15.82 -1.52 24.46
CA SER A 24 14.72 -1.63 23.50
C SER A 24 14.79 -2.96 22.73
N LYS A 25 15.98 -3.37 22.26
CA LYS A 25 16.16 -4.70 21.65
C LYS A 25 15.85 -5.85 22.61
N LYS A 26 16.25 -5.73 23.89
CA LYS A 26 15.96 -6.74 24.92
C LYS A 26 14.49 -6.82 25.32
N CYS A 27 13.74 -5.73 25.15
CA CYS A 27 12.31 -5.65 25.43
C CYS A 27 11.43 -6.10 24.25
N LEU A 28 12.03 -6.50 23.13
CA LEU A 28 11.29 -7.13 22.04
C LEU A 28 10.63 -8.43 22.53
N PRO A 29 9.35 -8.66 22.20
CA PRO A 29 8.61 -9.83 22.68
C PRO A 29 9.36 -11.11 22.28
N LYS A 30 9.62 -12.01 23.25
CA LYS A 30 10.22 -13.31 22.92
C LYS A 30 9.25 -14.06 22.00
N VAL A 31 9.75 -14.66 20.93
CA VAL A 31 8.97 -15.63 20.14
C VAL A 31 8.81 -16.85 21.03
N VAL A 32 7.71 -16.91 21.77
CA VAL A 32 7.35 -18.10 22.54
C VAL A 32 6.80 -19.11 21.54
N PRO A 33 7.46 -20.26 21.31
CA PRO A 33 6.85 -21.35 20.56
C PRO A 33 5.59 -21.81 21.31
N ALA A 34 4.57 -22.22 20.55
CA ALA A 34 3.17 -22.39 20.93
C ALA A 34 2.82 -23.32 22.12
N ALA A 35 3.79 -23.76 22.94
CA ALA A 35 3.58 -24.70 24.04
C ALA A 35 3.46 -24.04 25.44
N ASP A 36 4.02 -22.84 25.66
CA ASP A 36 4.08 -22.26 27.02
C ASP A 36 3.44 -20.86 27.10
N PHE A 37 2.12 -20.78 26.93
CA PHE A 37 1.38 -19.56 27.23
C PHE A 37 1.13 -19.47 28.74
N SER A 38 1.99 -18.72 29.45
CA SER A 38 1.57 -18.02 30.67
C SER A 38 1.20 -16.59 30.29
N GLU A 39 -0.06 -16.22 30.50
CA GLU A 39 -0.62 -14.88 30.22
C GLU A 39 0.20 -13.75 30.86
N SER A 40 0.93 -14.04 31.94
CA SER A 40 1.80 -13.12 32.68
C SER A 40 3.00 -12.60 31.89
N GLY A 41 3.64 -13.42 31.04
CA GLY A 41 4.88 -13.03 30.35
C GLY A 41 4.68 -12.03 29.20
N SER A 42 3.49 -12.00 28.61
CA SER A 42 3.18 -11.14 27.46
C SER A 42 2.69 -9.74 27.86
N LEU A 43 2.15 -9.60 29.08
CA LEU A 43 1.69 -8.34 29.67
C LEU A 43 2.86 -7.51 30.24
N GLU A 44 3.84 -8.18 30.83
CA GLU A 44 5.05 -7.53 31.37
C GLU A 44 5.89 -6.87 30.27
N THR A 45 6.01 -7.51 29.10
CA THR A 45 6.74 -6.92 27.96
C THR A 45 6.05 -5.68 27.38
N SER A 46 4.71 -5.60 27.38
CA SER A 46 4.00 -4.39 26.94
C SER A 46 4.11 -3.23 27.93
N LEU A 47 4.07 -3.52 29.23
CA LEU A 47 4.18 -2.51 30.29
C LEU A 47 5.56 -1.83 30.33
N ILE A 48 6.62 -2.55 29.94
CA ILE A 48 7.99 -2.02 29.89
C ILE A 48 8.29 -1.34 28.55
N ALA A 49 7.69 -1.80 27.45
CA ALA A 49 7.92 -1.23 26.12
C ALA A 49 7.45 0.23 26.01
N GLU A 50 6.27 0.57 26.54
CA GLU A 50 5.69 1.91 26.44
C GLU A 50 6.52 3.03 27.12
N PRO A 51 7.02 2.88 28.36
CA PRO A 51 7.91 3.89 28.95
C PRO A 51 9.26 3.98 28.23
N ILE A 52 9.80 2.87 27.69
CA ILE A 52 11.04 2.90 26.89
C ILE A 52 10.81 3.67 25.58
N CYS A 53 9.68 3.47 24.90
CA CYS A 53 9.35 4.22 23.70
C CYS A 53 9.10 5.71 23.97
N ARG A 54 8.52 6.06 25.13
CA ARG A 54 8.40 7.46 25.57
C ARG A 54 9.77 8.11 25.84
N LEU A 55 10.68 7.38 26.48
CA LEU A 55 12.06 7.85 26.66
C LEU A 55 12.79 8.00 25.33
N TRP A 56 12.62 7.05 24.41
CA TRP A 56 13.17 7.13 23.06
C TRP A 56 12.68 8.40 22.33
N ALA A 57 11.38 8.70 22.39
CA ALA A 57 10.81 9.91 21.79
C ALA A 57 11.33 11.22 22.40
N ARG A 58 11.72 11.22 23.69
CA ARG A 58 12.38 12.39 24.31
C ARG A 58 13.82 12.55 23.85
N ILE A 59 14.55 11.44 23.68
CA ILE A 59 15.94 11.47 23.17
C ILE A 59 15.96 11.89 21.71
N GLU A 60 14.95 11.49 20.93
CA GLU A 60 14.75 11.92 19.55
C GLU A 60 14.71 13.46 19.44
N ALA A 61 14.11 14.15 20.41
CA ALA A 61 14.06 15.62 20.44
C ALA A 61 15.43 16.29 20.71
N ILE A 62 16.41 15.55 21.25
CA ILE A 62 17.72 16.08 21.66
C ILE A 62 18.79 15.70 20.63
N VAL A 63 18.92 14.40 20.32
CA VAL A 63 19.93 13.86 19.39
C VAL A 63 19.28 12.87 18.41
N PRO A 64 18.52 13.35 17.41
CA PRO A 64 17.77 12.47 16.52
C PRO A 64 18.70 11.59 15.68
N ARG A 65 19.73 12.16 15.06
CA ARG A 65 20.59 11.43 14.11
C ARG A 65 21.29 10.23 14.74
N GLU A 66 22.05 10.43 15.81
CA GLU A 66 22.79 9.33 16.45
C GLU A 66 21.85 8.27 17.03
N LEU A 67 20.69 8.69 17.55
CA LEU A 67 19.66 7.77 18.03
C LEU A 67 19.13 6.88 16.89
N MET A 68 18.78 7.46 15.74
CA MET A 68 18.26 6.71 14.60
C MET A 68 19.28 5.72 14.06
N GLU A 69 20.53 6.16 13.87
CA GLU A 69 21.63 5.32 13.37
C GLU A 69 21.94 4.15 14.33
N GLN A 70 22.03 4.41 15.65
CA GLN A 70 22.28 3.37 16.65
C GLN A 70 21.09 2.42 16.83
N THR A 71 19.86 2.94 16.77
CA THR A 71 18.64 2.12 16.86
C THR A 71 18.59 1.15 15.69
N LEU A 72 18.82 1.63 14.47
CA LEU A 72 18.86 0.79 13.28
C LEU A 72 19.95 -0.28 13.38
N ALA A 73 21.19 0.12 13.70
CA ALA A 73 22.32 -0.80 13.87
C ALA A 73 22.04 -1.90 14.92
N SER A 74 21.29 -1.57 15.97
CA SER A 74 20.92 -2.55 16.99
C SER A 74 19.83 -3.51 16.53
N TRP A 75 18.86 -3.05 15.74
CA TRP A 75 17.68 -3.83 15.33
C TRP A 75 17.90 -4.64 14.05
N GLN A 76 19.02 -4.42 13.36
CA GLN A 76 19.45 -5.16 12.18
C GLN A 76 19.45 -6.69 12.41
N LEU A 77 18.82 -7.41 11.47
CA LEU A 77 18.90 -8.86 11.36
C LEU A 77 20.11 -9.28 10.52
N THR A 78 20.34 -8.56 9.42
CA THR A 78 21.49 -8.70 8.52
C THR A 78 22.38 -7.47 8.65
N PRO A 79 23.71 -7.64 8.75
CA PRO A 79 24.61 -6.51 8.89
C PRO A 79 24.65 -5.73 7.58
N PHE A 80 24.26 -4.46 7.63
CA PHE A 80 24.45 -3.50 6.54
C PHE A 80 25.00 -2.19 7.10
N SER A 81 25.76 -1.46 6.28
CA SER A 81 26.31 -0.18 6.71
C SER A 81 25.19 0.84 6.83
N VAL A 82 25.16 1.61 7.91
CA VAL A 82 24.18 2.69 8.08
C VAL A 82 24.24 3.70 6.91
N ALA A 83 25.40 3.86 6.28
CA ALA A 83 25.55 4.67 5.06
C ALA A 83 24.69 4.16 3.89
N GLN A 84 24.45 2.84 3.80
CA GLN A 84 23.58 2.26 2.77
C GLN A 84 22.11 2.59 3.03
N ALA A 85 21.70 2.79 4.28
CA ALA A 85 20.32 3.19 4.62
C ALA A 85 19.99 4.60 4.12
N TYR A 86 20.99 5.49 4.07
CA TYR A 86 20.85 6.82 3.48
C TYR A 86 20.71 6.81 1.96
N VAL A 87 21.12 5.73 1.29
CA VAL A 87 20.96 5.56 -0.16
C VAL A 87 19.71 4.76 -0.48
N GLN A 88 19.37 3.77 0.35
CA GLN A 88 18.22 2.90 0.17
C GLN A 88 17.42 2.81 1.48
N PRO A 89 16.44 3.71 1.70
CA PRO A 89 15.63 3.75 2.92
C PRO A 89 14.85 2.46 3.20
N CYS A 90 14.52 1.68 2.16
CA CYS A 90 13.83 0.39 2.31
C CYS A 90 14.62 -0.63 3.14
N LEU A 91 15.94 -0.46 3.32
CA LEU A 91 16.76 -1.31 4.19
C LEU A 91 16.34 -1.19 5.67
N VAL A 92 15.61 -0.15 6.05
CA VAL A 92 15.02 0.01 7.40
C VAL A 92 14.05 -1.13 7.74
N PHE A 93 13.46 -1.80 6.75
CA PHE A 93 12.60 -2.96 6.96
C PHE A 93 13.37 -4.26 7.27
N ASN A 94 14.70 -4.31 7.09
CA ASN A 94 15.56 -5.46 7.44
C ASN A 94 15.86 -5.53 8.96
N VAL A 95 14.85 -5.26 9.77
CA VAL A 95 14.88 -5.34 11.23
C VAL A 95 14.33 -6.66 11.72
N ASP A 96 14.59 -6.99 12.98
CA ASP A 96 14.03 -8.16 13.64
C ASP A 96 12.50 -8.20 13.50
N LYS A 97 11.97 -9.33 13.01
CA LYS A 97 10.53 -9.52 12.74
C LYS A 97 9.64 -9.26 13.95
N ARG A 98 10.19 -9.39 15.16
CA ARG A 98 9.49 -9.10 16.42
C ARG A 98 9.06 -7.64 16.57
N VAL A 99 9.72 -6.71 15.88
CA VAL A 99 9.34 -5.28 15.83
C VAL A 99 7.94 -5.12 15.24
N PHE A 100 7.60 -5.92 14.22
CA PHE A 100 6.28 -5.87 13.56
C PHE A 100 5.15 -6.43 14.43
N ALA A 101 5.45 -7.19 15.48
CA ALA A 101 4.46 -7.73 16.41
C ALA A 101 4.16 -6.77 17.59
N SER A 102 4.96 -5.72 17.78
CA SER A 102 4.86 -4.80 18.91
C SER A 102 4.47 -3.40 18.44
N PRO A 103 3.23 -2.92 18.68
CA PRO A 103 2.79 -1.58 18.29
C PRO A 103 3.74 -0.42 18.66
N PRO A 104 4.27 -0.31 19.90
CA PRO A 104 5.11 0.83 20.27
C PRO A 104 6.49 0.79 19.60
N HIS A 105 7.02 -0.39 19.27
CA HIS A 105 8.27 -0.52 18.51
C HIS A 105 8.05 -0.27 17.02
N PHE A 106 6.89 -0.67 16.49
CA PHE A 106 6.49 -0.37 15.12
C PHE A 106 6.33 1.16 14.91
N GLN A 107 5.81 1.89 15.89
CA GLN A 107 5.78 3.36 15.82
C GLN A 107 7.18 3.98 15.69
N ILE A 108 8.16 3.45 16.43
CA ILE A 108 9.56 3.88 16.30
C ILE A 108 10.10 3.53 14.91
N LEU A 109 9.77 2.35 14.37
CA LEU A 109 10.16 1.96 13.03
C LEU A 109 9.61 2.92 11.96
N LEU A 110 8.36 3.35 12.08
CA LEU A 110 7.77 4.34 11.17
C LEU A 110 8.49 5.69 11.25
N LYS A 111 8.90 6.12 12.46
CA LYS A 111 9.71 7.32 12.65
C LYS A 111 11.10 7.17 12.02
N LEU A 112 11.77 6.02 12.23
CA LEU A 112 13.04 5.69 11.57
C LEU A 112 12.89 5.77 10.05
N LEU A 113 11.87 5.14 9.48
CA LEU A 113 11.59 5.17 8.05
C LEU A 113 11.40 6.59 7.54
N SER A 114 10.60 7.42 8.24
CA SER A 114 10.39 8.82 7.85
C SER A 114 11.68 9.63 7.88
N PHE A 115 12.53 9.41 8.89
CA PHE A 115 13.82 10.07 9.00
C PHE A 115 14.77 9.67 7.87
N PHE A 116 14.90 8.37 7.58
CA PHE A 116 15.79 7.90 6.51
C PHE A 116 15.29 8.28 5.13
N LEU A 117 13.97 8.33 4.88
CA LEU A 117 13.41 8.84 3.63
C LEU A 117 13.74 10.32 3.42
N GLU A 118 13.53 11.18 4.43
CA GLU A 118 13.85 12.61 4.30
C GLU A 118 15.37 12.85 4.24
N ALA A 119 16.16 12.05 4.95
CA ALA A 119 17.62 12.16 4.90
C ALA A 119 18.21 11.69 3.56
N ALA A 120 17.66 10.62 2.97
CA ALA A 120 18.03 10.15 1.63
C ALA A 120 17.74 11.23 0.60
N ARG A 121 16.52 11.79 0.63
CA ARG A 121 16.12 12.92 -0.24
C ARG A 121 17.08 14.10 -0.12
N ALA A 122 17.44 14.50 1.10
CA ALA A 122 18.35 15.62 1.33
C ALA A 122 19.79 15.36 0.81
N GLU A 123 20.27 14.12 0.88
CA GLU A 123 21.58 13.76 0.34
C GLU A 123 21.55 13.66 -1.19
N GLU A 124 20.49 13.08 -1.76
CA GLU A 124 20.27 13.04 -3.21
C GLU A 124 20.18 14.46 -3.80
N GLU A 125 19.45 15.38 -3.15
CA GLU A 125 19.38 16.79 -3.56
C GLU A 125 20.78 17.45 -3.58
N ARG A 126 21.60 17.19 -2.55
CA ARG A 126 22.99 17.66 -2.50
C ARG A 126 23.85 17.09 -3.62
N ILE A 127 23.67 15.81 -3.96
CA ILE A 127 24.39 15.15 -5.05
C ILE A 127 24.00 15.77 -6.39
N VAL A 128 22.70 15.99 -6.63
CA VAL A 128 22.19 16.63 -7.85
C VAL A 128 22.72 18.05 -7.99
N LEU A 129 22.66 18.87 -6.92
CA LEU A 129 23.23 20.21 -6.92
C LEU A 129 24.73 20.22 -7.27
N ARG A 130 25.52 19.32 -6.68
CA ARG A 130 26.94 19.17 -7.00
C ARG A 130 27.16 18.72 -8.44
N ALA A 131 26.32 17.83 -8.96
CA ALA A 131 26.41 17.37 -10.34
C ALA A 131 26.06 18.49 -11.34
N ASN A 132 25.04 19.29 -11.05
CA ASN A 132 24.62 20.42 -11.89
C ASN A 132 25.71 21.51 -11.92
N MET A 133 26.38 21.78 -10.79
CA MET A 133 27.56 22.66 -10.77
C MET A 133 28.70 22.15 -11.65
N LYS A 134 28.95 20.83 -11.67
CA LYS A 134 29.99 20.23 -12.54
C LYS A 134 29.62 20.32 -14.02
N THR A 135 28.33 20.28 -14.36
CA THR A 135 27.85 20.39 -15.74
C THR A 135 28.15 21.74 -16.38
N ASN A 136 28.32 22.80 -15.58
CA ASN A 136 28.83 24.08 -16.09
C ASN A 136 30.22 23.98 -16.72
N ASN A 137 31.03 23.00 -16.30
CA ASN A 137 32.39 22.80 -16.77
C ASN A 137 32.52 21.63 -17.77
N MET A 138 31.40 21.09 -18.28
CA MET A 138 31.42 19.98 -19.24
C MET A 138 31.64 20.46 -20.68
N TYR A 139 32.34 19.64 -21.45
CA TYR A 139 32.66 19.85 -22.87
C TYR A 139 32.03 18.74 -23.71
N ASP A 140 31.65 19.07 -24.94
CA ASP A 140 31.19 18.13 -25.97
C ASP A 140 32.35 17.30 -26.54
N ASP A 141 32.07 16.28 -27.35
CA ASP A 141 33.05 15.35 -27.96
C ASP A 141 34.13 16.08 -28.76
N GLN A 142 33.82 17.26 -29.29
CA GLN A 142 34.77 18.14 -29.99
C GLN A 142 35.59 19.06 -29.03
N LYS A 143 35.57 18.80 -27.73
CA LYS A 143 36.18 19.62 -26.66
C LYS A 143 35.70 21.08 -26.62
N ARG A 144 34.51 21.36 -27.14
CA ARG A 144 33.87 22.68 -27.05
C ARG A 144 33.00 22.71 -25.80
N PRO A 145 32.94 23.84 -25.06
CA PRO A 145 32.00 23.94 -23.95
C PRO A 145 30.60 23.69 -24.48
N LEU A 146 29.79 22.92 -23.73
CA LEU A 146 28.41 22.63 -24.11
C LEU A 146 27.63 23.93 -24.37
N THR A 147 26.59 23.87 -25.19
CA THR A 147 25.70 25.03 -25.33
C THR A 147 24.91 25.25 -24.04
N PHE A 148 24.35 26.46 -23.87
CA PHE A 148 23.48 26.74 -22.73
C PHE A 148 22.25 25.81 -22.71
N GLU A 149 21.67 25.56 -23.88
CA GLU A 149 20.50 24.68 -24.01
C GLU A 149 20.83 23.23 -23.63
N ASP A 150 21.97 22.69 -24.06
CA ASP A 150 22.35 21.32 -23.73
C ASP A 150 22.62 21.14 -22.23
N ARG A 151 23.27 22.13 -21.59
CA ARG A 151 23.46 22.12 -20.13
C ARG A 151 22.13 22.16 -19.39
N GLN A 152 21.20 23.02 -19.82
CA GLN A 152 19.89 23.15 -19.20
C GLN A 152 19.11 21.83 -19.31
N ARG A 153 19.09 21.20 -20.48
CA ARG A 153 18.44 19.90 -20.69
C ARG A 153 19.00 18.82 -19.76
N ILE A 154 20.33 18.75 -19.61
CA ILE A 154 20.97 17.78 -18.70
C ILE A 154 20.58 18.03 -17.24
N CYS A 155 20.53 19.29 -16.81
CA CYS A 155 20.11 19.65 -15.46
C CYS A 155 18.63 19.31 -15.23
N ASP A 156 17.75 19.69 -16.17
CA ASP A 156 16.31 19.41 -16.08
C ASP A 156 16.02 17.90 -16.05
N GLU A 157 16.73 17.11 -16.86
CA GLU A 157 16.61 15.65 -16.86
C GLU A 157 17.02 15.04 -15.51
N ARG A 158 18.12 15.52 -14.91
CA ARG A 158 18.56 15.05 -13.58
C ARG A 158 17.58 15.41 -12.49
N ASP A 159 17.08 16.64 -12.49
CA ASP A 159 16.09 17.10 -11.52
C ASP A 159 14.80 16.28 -11.66
N HIS A 160 14.39 15.95 -12.90
CA HIS A 160 13.27 15.04 -13.14
C HIS A 160 13.53 13.62 -12.60
N LEU A 161 14.71 13.03 -12.90
CA LEU A 161 15.07 11.70 -12.42
C LEU A 161 15.14 11.61 -10.89
N PHE A 162 15.62 12.66 -10.23
CA PHE A 162 15.62 12.78 -8.77
C PHE A 162 14.20 12.72 -8.20
N VAL A 163 13.28 13.50 -8.74
CA VAL A 163 11.87 13.51 -8.31
C VAL A 163 11.24 12.13 -8.51
N VAL A 164 11.47 11.50 -9.67
CA VAL A 164 10.97 10.15 -9.96
C VAL A 164 11.53 9.11 -8.98
N LEU A 165 12.81 9.22 -8.62
CA LEU A 165 13.45 8.32 -7.65
C LEU A 165 12.84 8.46 -6.25
N ASP A 166 12.66 9.69 -5.74
CA ASP A 166 12.04 9.93 -4.42
C ASP A 166 10.62 9.35 -4.38
N HIS A 167 9.81 9.58 -5.43
CA HIS A 167 8.47 8.99 -5.52
C HIS A 167 8.50 7.46 -5.53
N ALA A 168 9.44 6.84 -6.27
CA ALA A 168 9.60 5.40 -6.34
C ALA A 168 10.02 4.80 -4.99
N GLN A 169 10.94 5.43 -4.27
CA GLN A 169 11.37 4.99 -2.94
C GLN A 169 10.23 5.05 -1.92
N ARG A 170 9.42 6.12 -1.96
CA ARG A 170 8.24 6.27 -1.09
C ARG A 170 7.16 5.23 -1.44
N ALA A 171 6.91 4.99 -2.73
CA ALA A 171 5.97 3.97 -3.18
C ALA A 171 6.41 2.56 -2.75
N ALA A 172 7.69 2.21 -2.92
CA ALA A 172 8.24 0.94 -2.46
C ALA A 172 8.11 0.76 -0.95
N SER A 173 8.31 1.84 -0.18
CA SER A 173 8.12 1.82 1.28
C SER A 173 6.66 1.55 1.66
N VAL A 174 5.70 2.14 0.94
CA VAL A 174 4.26 1.87 1.13
C VAL A 174 3.93 0.42 0.77
N GLN A 175 4.49 -0.12 -0.32
CA GLN A 175 4.26 -1.51 -0.71
C GLN A 175 4.75 -2.49 0.35
N LEU A 176 5.95 -2.27 0.89
CA LEU A 176 6.49 -3.06 2.00
C LEU A 176 5.62 -2.98 3.26
N LEU A 177 5.06 -1.80 3.57
CA LEU A 177 4.11 -1.66 4.68
C LEU A 177 2.83 -2.45 4.45
N ILE A 178 2.30 -2.46 3.21
CA ILE A 178 1.13 -3.27 2.85
C ILE A 178 1.44 -4.76 3.00
N GLU A 179 2.61 -5.21 2.56
CA GLU A 179 3.05 -6.61 2.73
C GLU A 179 3.19 -7.01 4.21
N ILE A 180 3.71 -6.11 5.06
CA ILE A 180 3.76 -6.33 6.50
C ILE A 180 2.35 -6.46 7.09
N CYS A 181 1.41 -5.64 6.63
CA CYS A 181 0.01 -5.69 7.07
C CYS A 181 -0.73 -6.94 6.57
N ASP A 182 -0.25 -7.59 5.50
CA ASP A 182 -0.80 -8.81 4.90
C ASP A 182 -0.31 -10.11 5.60
N SER A 183 0.61 -10.03 6.57
CA SER A 183 1.19 -11.24 7.20
C SER A 183 0.22 -12.06 8.10
N GLU A 184 -1.10 -11.88 7.95
CA GLU A 184 -2.20 -12.51 8.72
C GLU A 184 -2.22 -14.04 8.76
N LYS A 185 -1.36 -14.75 8.02
CA LYS A 185 -1.58 -16.17 7.75
C LYS A 185 -1.40 -17.13 8.92
N ASN A 186 -0.95 -16.70 10.10
CA ASN A 186 -0.91 -17.53 11.29
C ASN A 186 -0.79 -16.67 12.55
N THR A 187 -1.81 -16.54 13.40
CA THR A 187 -1.69 -16.64 14.88
C THR A 187 -2.95 -16.17 15.66
N ASN A 188 -3.30 -17.00 16.64
CA ASN A 188 -4.07 -16.83 17.90
C ASN A 188 -4.78 -15.50 18.21
N VAL A 189 -5.94 -15.61 18.87
CA VAL A 189 -6.86 -14.52 19.29
C VAL A 189 -6.19 -13.36 20.03
N GLY A 190 -5.18 -13.61 20.88
CA GLY A 190 -4.45 -12.54 21.61
C GLY A 190 -3.43 -11.77 20.76
N CYS A 191 -3.09 -12.24 19.57
CA CYS A 191 -2.23 -11.53 18.62
C CYS A 191 -3.03 -10.57 17.73
N ILE A 192 -4.34 -10.78 17.58
CA ILE A 192 -5.21 -10.04 16.65
C ILE A 192 -5.24 -8.55 17.00
N GLU A 193 -5.53 -8.18 18.26
CA GLU A 193 -5.59 -6.77 18.67
C GLU A 193 -4.26 -6.02 18.47
N ARG A 194 -3.13 -6.71 18.68
CA ARG A 194 -1.79 -6.14 18.45
C ARG A 194 -1.52 -5.93 16.97
N PHE A 195 -1.91 -6.89 16.13
CA PHE A 195 -1.80 -6.76 14.68
C PHE A 195 -2.72 -5.68 14.11
N GLU A 196 -3.95 -5.56 14.62
CA GLU A 196 -4.86 -4.49 14.25
C GLU A 196 -4.30 -3.11 14.64
N SER A 197 -3.71 -3.00 15.83
CA SER A 197 -3.03 -1.78 16.28
C SER A 197 -1.86 -1.40 15.38
N VAL A 198 -1.03 -2.38 14.98
CA VAL A 198 0.09 -2.19 14.03
C VAL A 198 -0.45 -1.77 12.66
N ARG A 199 -1.51 -2.41 12.17
CA ARG A 199 -2.17 -2.08 10.91
C ARG A 199 -2.73 -0.66 10.93
N HIS A 200 -3.37 -0.25 12.03
CA HIS A 200 -3.88 1.10 12.19
C HIS A 200 -2.74 2.14 12.13
N LEU A 201 -1.62 1.88 12.81
CA LEU A 201 -0.43 2.73 12.73
C LEU A 201 0.14 2.80 11.31
N ALA A 202 0.23 1.67 10.60
CA ALA A 202 0.69 1.62 9.22
C ALA A 202 -0.23 2.41 8.28
N PHE A 203 -1.55 2.23 8.41
CA PHE A 203 -2.55 2.93 7.61
C PHE A 203 -2.54 4.44 7.88
N ASN A 204 -2.38 4.89 9.13
CA ASN A 204 -2.23 6.31 9.44
C ASN A 204 -0.96 6.90 8.80
N TYR A 205 0.14 6.13 8.77
CA TYR A 205 1.36 6.57 8.12
C TYR A 205 1.20 6.63 6.59
N ILE A 206 0.64 5.60 5.96
CA ILE A 206 0.32 5.56 4.52
C ILE A 206 -0.61 6.72 4.15
N HIS A 207 -1.63 6.98 4.97
CA HIS A 207 -2.52 8.12 4.81
C HIS A 207 -1.76 9.44 4.74
N SER A 208 -0.82 9.66 5.67
CA SER A 208 -0.01 10.87 5.71
C SER A 208 0.90 11.03 4.47
N ILE A 209 1.43 9.93 3.93
CA ILE A 209 2.22 9.93 2.69
C ILE A 209 1.33 10.33 1.51
N PHE A 210 0.15 9.73 1.38
CA PHE A 210 -0.77 10.02 0.28
C PHE A 210 -1.34 11.45 0.32
N ILE A 211 -1.52 12.04 1.50
CA ILE A 211 -1.88 13.46 1.62
C ILE A 211 -0.74 14.34 1.14
N ARG A 212 0.49 14.01 1.52
CA ARG A 212 1.67 14.80 1.16
C ARG A 212 1.91 14.77 -0.35
N ASP A 213 1.72 13.62 -0.98
CA ASP A 213 2.06 13.42 -2.38
C ASP A 213 1.12 12.42 -3.09
N MET A 214 0.37 12.95 -4.05
CA MET A 214 -0.56 12.18 -4.87
C MET A 214 0.17 11.27 -5.88
N GLN A 215 1.40 11.61 -6.31
CA GLN A 215 2.14 10.78 -7.26
C GLN A 215 2.52 9.44 -6.63
N VAL A 216 2.84 9.44 -5.34
CA VAL A 216 3.10 8.19 -4.60
C VAL A 216 1.85 7.30 -4.56
N LEU A 217 0.67 7.88 -4.29
CA LEU A 217 -0.60 7.15 -4.36
C LEU A 217 -0.81 6.54 -5.76
N LYS A 218 -0.60 7.34 -6.81
CA LYS A 218 -0.72 6.89 -8.20
C LYS A 218 0.22 5.71 -8.49
N LEU A 219 1.49 5.81 -8.12
CA LEU A 219 2.46 4.73 -8.32
C LEU A 219 2.05 3.43 -7.62
N VAL A 220 1.67 3.50 -6.34
CA VAL A 220 1.25 2.33 -5.56
C VAL A 220 0.01 1.67 -6.18
N LEU A 221 -0.97 2.45 -6.61
CA LEU A 221 -2.17 1.93 -7.26
C LEU A 221 -1.87 1.28 -8.61
N PHE A 222 -0.90 1.81 -9.36
CA PHE A 222 -0.52 1.31 -10.68
C PHE A 222 0.37 0.06 -10.58
N GLU A 223 1.13 -0.06 -9.50
CA GLU A 223 1.90 -1.26 -9.15
C GLU A 223 0.99 -2.40 -8.68
N THR A 224 -0.16 -2.07 -8.08
CA THR A 224 -1.17 -2.97 -7.52
C THR A 224 -0.69 -3.71 -6.25
N PHE A 225 -1.65 -4.20 -5.47
CA PHE A 225 -1.39 -5.00 -4.27
C PHE A 225 -2.49 -6.07 -4.12
N PRO A 226 -2.34 -7.04 -3.18
CA PRO A 226 -3.27 -8.17 -3.08
C PRO A 226 -4.74 -7.75 -2.91
N LEU A 227 -5.65 -8.43 -3.62
CA LEU A 227 -7.06 -8.03 -3.71
C LEU A 227 -7.77 -8.00 -2.34
N HIS A 228 -7.41 -8.90 -1.43
CA HIS A 228 -8.01 -8.96 -0.10
C HIS A 228 -7.56 -7.81 0.82
N MET A 229 -6.44 -7.14 0.51
CA MET A 229 -5.97 -5.95 1.23
C MET A 229 -6.68 -4.66 0.81
N ILE A 230 -7.45 -4.69 -0.30
CA ILE A 230 -8.21 -3.53 -0.78
C ILE A 230 -9.19 -3.03 0.28
N ARG A 231 -10.03 -3.92 0.83
CA ARG A 231 -11.03 -3.56 1.84
C ARG A 231 -10.38 -2.94 3.09
N PRO A 232 -9.40 -3.60 3.77
CA PRO A 232 -8.71 -3.03 4.92
C PRO A 232 -8.06 -1.67 4.65
N ILE A 233 -7.42 -1.47 3.48
CA ILE A 233 -6.76 -0.21 3.15
C ILE A 233 -7.79 0.88 2.89
N VAL A 234 -8.83 0.60 2.11
CA VAL A 234 -9.90 1.57 1.85
C VAL A 234 -10.57 1.98 3.15
N ASP A 235 -10.80 1.06 4.08
CA ASP A 235 -11.38 1.32 5.41
C ASP A 235 -10.43 2.07 6.35
N GLY A 236 -9.15 1.72 6.36
CA GLY A 236 -8.16 2.30 7.25
C GLY A 236 -7.53 3.61 6.78
N VAL A 237 -7.54 3.91 5.48
CA VAL A 237 -6.86 5.07 4.88
C VAL A 237 -7.89 6.04 4.29
N PRO A 238 -8.21 7.15 4.98
CA PRO A 238 -9.22 8.12 4.50
C PRO A 238 -8.88 8.80 3.17
N SER A 239 -7.61 8.98 2.84
CA SER A 239 -7.16 9.64 1.60
C SER A 239 -7.38 8.81 0.33
N MET A 240 -7.80 7.56 0.45
CA MET A 240 -8.08 6.69 -0.71
C MET A 240 -9.22 7.22 -1.60
N HIS A 241 -10.08 8.12 -1.10
CA HIS A 241 -11.12 8.74 -1.92
C HIS A 241 -10.56 9.51 -3.13
N VAL A 242 -9.32 10.03 -3.04
CA VAL A 242 -8.66 10.75 -4.15
C VAL A 242 -8.42 9.84 -5.35
N ALA A 243 -8.29 8.52 -5.13
CA ALA A 243 -8.08 7.54 -6.20
C ALA A 243 -9.24 7.48 -7.22
N GLN A 244 -10.41 8.03 -6.89
CA GLN A 244 -11.55 8.14 -7.82
C GLN A 244 -11.18 8.92 -9.10
N GLY A 245 -10.28 9.88 -9.03
CA GLY A 245 -9.80 10.63 -10.19
C GLY A 245 -8.95 9.80 -11.17
N LEU A 246 -8.36 8.68 -10.70
CA LEU A 246 -7.44 7.85 -11.48
C LEU A 246 -8.14 6.67 -12.19
N ILE A 247 -9.45 6.51 -11.99
CA ILE A 247 -10.25 5.37 -12.46
C ILE A 247 -10.10 5.11 -13.96
N GLN A 248 -10.28 6.16 -14.77
CA GLN A 248 -10.26 6.03 -16.23
C GLN A 248 -8.87 5.67 -16.73
N GLU A 249 -7.84 6.26 -16.14
CA GLU A 249 -6.45 5.95 -16.45
C GLU A 249 -6.13 4.48 -16.13
N MET A 250 -6.58 3.98 -14.97
CA MET A 250 -6.32 2.61 -14.55
C MET A 250 -7.13 1.55 -15.32
N LEU A 251 -8.37 1.84 -15.73
CA LEU A 251 -9.17 0.92 -16.56
C LEU A 251 -8.66 0.84 -18.01
N SER A 252 -7.97 1.88 -18.48
CA SER A 252 -7.38 1.92 -19.82
C SER A 252 -6.25 0.90 -20.02
N PHE A 253 -5.63 0.40 -18.94
CA PHE A 253 -4.53 -0.57 -19.03
C PHE A 253 -4.94 -1.84 -19.80
N PRO A 254 -4.07 -2.39 -20.65
CA PRO A 254 -4.38 -3.60 -21.43
C PRO A 254 -4.43 -4.88 -20.57
N ASP A 255 -3.82 -4.87 -19.37
CA ASP A 255 -3.77 -6.03 -18.50
C ASP A 255 -5.07 -6.22 -17.70
N ASN A 256 -5.70 -7.39 -17.85
CA ASN A 256 -6.91 -7.73 -17.13
C ASN A 256 -6.70 -7.80 -15.62
N LYS A 257 -5.52 -8.19 -15.11
CA LYS A 257 -5.30 -8.24 -13.66
C LYS A 257 -5.42 -6.84 -13.04
N ARG A 258 -4.83 -5.84 -13.69
CA ARG A 258 -4.94 -4.44 -13.29
C ARG A 258 -6.36 -3.91 -13.42
N ARG A 259 -7.09 -4.27 -14.49
CA ARG A 259 -8.50 -3.90 -14.63
C ARG A 259 -9.38 -4.53 -13.53
N ILE A 260 -9.15 -5.79 -13.16
CA ILE A 260 -9.84 -6.46 -12.05
C ILE A 260 -9.55 -5.73 -10.73
N PHE A 261 -8.28 -5.50 -10.41
CA PHE A 261 -7.87 -4.73 -9.23
C PHE A 261 -8.57 -3.36 -9.18
N THR A 262 -8.55 -2.63 -10.28
CA THR A 262 -9.15 -1.31 -10.42
C THR A 262 -10.65 -1.37 -10.17
N ALA A 263 -11.35 -2.33 -10.78
CA ALA A 263 -12.78 -2.45 -10.63
C ALA A 263 -13.19 -2.76 -9.18
N ILE A 264 -12.48 -3.67 -8.52
CA ILE A 264 -12.72 -4.02 -7.10
C ILE A 264 -12.44 -2.81 -6.20
N LEU A 265 -11.31 -2.14 -6.39
CA LEU A 265 -10.94 -0.94 -5.61
C LEU A 265 -12.01 0.14 -5.68
N ILE A 266 -12.54 0.38 -6.89
CA ILE A 266 -13.56 1.40 -7.13
C ILE A 266 -14.86 1.06 -6.42
N VAL A 267 -15.33 -0.18 -6.53
CA VAL A 267 -16.53 -0.63 -5.84
C VAL A 267 -16.40 -0.43 -4.34
N GLU A 268 -15.27 -0.81 -3.75
CA GLU A 268 -15.04 -0.63 -2.30
C GLU A 268 -14.97 0.85 -1.90
N ILE A 269 -14.34 1.71 -2.70
CA ILE A 269 -14.32 3.15 -2.47
C ILE A 269 -15.75 3.73 -2.50
N PHE A 270 -16.57 3.35 -3.49
CA PHE A 270 -17.94 3.85 -3.58
C PHE A 270 -18.83 3.34 -2.45
N LYS A 271 -18.65 2.09 -2.03
CA LYS A 271 -19.33 1.52 -0.86
C LYS A 271 -19.03 2.31 0.42
N LYS A 272 -17.76 2.70 0.61
CA LYS A 272 -17.33 3.41 1.82
C LYS A 272 -17.74 4.87 1.83
N TYR A 273 -17.49 5.62 0.76
CA TYR A 273 -17.61 7.07 0.80
C TYR A 273 -19.01 7.59 0.47
N ARG A 274 -19.89 6.83 -0.22
CA ARG A 274 -21.31 7.15 -0.51
C ARG A 274 -21.64 8.66 -0.63
N VAL A 275 -20.82 9.43 -1.33
CA VAL A 275 -21.07 10.87 -1.56
C VAL A 275 -21.78 11.03 -2.91
N GLU A 276 -22.77 11.91 -3.03
CA GLU A 276 -23.46 12.20 -4.30
C GLU A 276 -22.48 12.54 -5.45
N MET A 277 -21.35 13.17 -5.13
CA MET A 277 -20.26 13.49 -6.04
C MET A 277 -19.57 12.26 -6.68
N THR A 278 -19.78 11.05 -6.14
CA THR A 278 -19.17 9.82 -6.65
C THR A 278 -19.91 9.20 -7.82
N PHE A 279 -21.19 9.54 -8.01
CA PHE A 279 -22.05 8.91 -9.02
C PHE A 279 -21.54 9.06 -10.48
N PRO A 280 -21.05 10.23 -10.93
CA PRO A 280 -20.49 10.37 -12.28
C PRO A 280 -19.29 9.44 -12.52
N PHE A 281 -18.47 9.20 -11.50
CA PHE A 281 -17.33 8.30 -11.60
C PHE A 281 -17.76 6.84 -11.73
N VAL A 282 -18.85 6.44 -11.03
CA VAL A 282 -19.45 5.10 -11.17
C VAL A 282 -19.97 4.91 -12.59
N GLN A 283 -20.71 5.89 -13.12
CA GLN A 283 -21.21 5.82 -14.50
C GLN A 283 -20.07 5.75 -15.51
N SER A 284 -19.01 6.54 -15.33
CA SER A 284 -17.83 6.51 -16.18
C SER A 284 -17.12 5.16 -16.14
N MET A 285 -17.05 4.51 -14.99
CA MET A 285 -16.52 3.15 -14.84
C MET A 285 -17.38 2.12 -15.59
N LEU A 286 -18.71 2.16 -15.42
CA LEU A 286 -19.63 1.27 -16.13
C LEU A 286 -19.59 1.48 -17.65
N ASN A 287 -19.44 2.72 -18.12
CA ASN A 287 -19.29 3.04 -19.53
C ASN A 287 -17.98 2.47 -20.10
N ALA A 288 -16.87 2.57 -19.34
CA ALA A 288 -15.61 1.96 -19.71
C ALA A 288 -15.73 0.42 -19.80
N LEU A 289 -16.37 -0.23 -18.82
CA LEU A 289 -16.64 -1.67 -18.84
C LEU A 289 -17.54 -2.07 -20.02
N CYS A 290 -18.61 -1.32 -20.31
CA CYS A 290 -19.46 -1.53 -21.48
C CYS A 290 -18.68 -1.40 -22.79
N THR A 291 -17.74 -0.46 -22.87
CA THR A 291 -16.87 -0.27 -24.04
C THR A 291 -15.93 -1.45 -24.20
N LEU A 292 -15.31 -1.91 -23.11
CA LEU A 292 -14.47 -3.12 -23.11
C LEU A 292 -15.27 -4.39 -23.48
N LEU A 293 -16.54 -4.47 -23.09
CA LEU A 293 -17.43 -5.58 -23.47
C LEU A 293 -17.72 -5.60 -24.98
N ARG A 294 -17.88 -4.42 -25.61
CA ARG A 294 -18.19 -4.29 -27.04
C ARG A 294 -16.97 -4.47 -27.95
N TYR A 295 -15.83 -3.91 -27.56
CA TYR A 295 -14.63 -3.84 -28.41
C TYR A 295 -13.47 -4.71 -27.93
N GLY A 296 -13.55 -5.27 -26.72
CA GLY A 296 -12.50 -6.12 -26.15
C GLY A 296 -12.47 -7.53 -26.73
N GLY A 297 -11.31 -8.18 -26.59
CA GLY A 297 -11.17 -9.59 -26.96
C GLY A 297 -12.08 -10.48 -26.10
N ARG A 298 -12.85 -11.36 -26.74
CA ARG A 298 -13.88 -12.19 -26.06
C ARG A 298 -13.34 -12.98 -24.86
N ASP A 299 -12.11 -13.49 -24.93
CA ASP A 299 -11.47 -14.21 -23.82
C ASP A 299 -11.07 -13.30 -22.66
N GLN A 300 -10.61 -12.09 -22.97
CA GLN A 300 -10.21 -11.10 -21.98
C GLN A 300 -11.42 -10.61 -21.19
N VAL A 301 -12.53 -10.35 -21.88
CA VAL A 301 -13.80 -9.94 -21.29
C VAL A 301 -14.31 -10.99 -20.30
N LEU A 302 -14.34 -12.27 -20.68
CA LEU A 302 -14.83 -13.32 -19.79
C LEU A 302 -13.98 -13.47 -18.51
N ARG A 303 -12.65 -13.33 -18.63
CA ARG A 303 -11.75 -13.36 -17.46
C ARG A 303 -11.94 -12.14 -16.55
N LEU A 304 -12.12 -10.96 -17.15
CA LEU A 304 -12.39 -9.70 -16.44
C LEU A 304 -13.67 -9.82 -15.61
N PHE A 305 -14.79 -10.17 -16.24
CA PHE A 305 -16.07 -10.30 -15.55
C PHE A 305 -16.06 -11.41 -14.51
N ASN A 306 -15.39 -12.55 -14.76
CA ASN A 306 -15.28 -13.61 -13.75
C ASN A 306 -14.67 -13.13 -12.42
N GLY A 307 -13.81 -12.11 -12.45
CA GLY A 307 -13.18 -11.53 -11.26
C GLY A 307 -13.90 -10.33 -10.65
N ILE A 308 -14.96 -9.82 -11.28
CA ILE A 308 -15.63 -8.55 -10.87
C ILE A 308 -17.14 -8.75 -10.61
N ILE A 309 -17.71 -9.92 -10.97
CA ILE A 309 -19.16 -10.18 -10.87
C ILE A 309 -19.71 -9.96 -9.44
N GLU A 310 -18.99 -10.41 -8.41
CA GLU A 310 -19.48 -10.29 -7.03
C GLU A 310 -19.52 -8.83 -6.59
N GLU A 311 -18.48 -8.08 -6.93
CA GLU A 311 -18.31 -6.68 -6.58
C GLU A 311 -19.31 -5.79 -7.34
N LEU A 312 -19.59 -6.08 -8.61
CA LEU A 312 -20.64 -5.40 -9.35
C LEU A 312 -22.04 -5.72 -8.81
N GLY A 313 -22.26 -6.94 -8.33
CA GLY A 313 -23.49 -7.31 -7.63
C GLY A 313 -23.69 -6.46 -6.36
N GLU A 314 -22.65 -6.36 -5.53
CA GLU A 314 -22.66 -5.50 -4.33
C GLU A 314 -22.85 -4.01 -4.68
N LEU A 315 -22.27 -3.53 -5.78
CA LEU A 315 -22.45 -2.17 -6.27
C LEU A 315 -23.90 -1.89 -6.67
N ALA A 316 -24.55 -2.81 -7.37
CA ALA A 316 -25.96 -2.70 -7.76
C ALA A 316 -26.90 -2.63 -6.54
N MET A 317 -26.53 -3.28 -5.44
CA MET A 317 -27.24 -3.19 -4.17
C MET A 317 -27.04 -1.83 -3.47
N THR A 318 -25.86 -1.24 -3.62
CA THR A 318 -25.54 0.05 -3.02
C THR A 318 -26.16 1.23 -3.79
N TYR A 319 -26.26 1.11 -5.13
CA TYR A 319 -26.84 2.12 -6.01
C TYR A 319 -27.98 1.53 -6.86
N PRO A 320 -29.23 1.58 -6.37
CA PRO A 320 -30.39 1.00 -7.06
C PRO A 320 -30.57 1.52 -8.49
N ASP A 321 -30.26 2.78 -8.76
CA ASP A 321 -30.41 3.41 -10.08
C ASP A 321 -29.54 2.74 -11.17
N LEU A 322 -28.44 2.11 -10.78
CA LEU A 322 -27.50 1.45 -11.69
C LEU A 322 -27.81 -0.03 -11.90
N LYS A 323 -28.73 -0.60 -11.11
CA LYS A 323 -29.08 -2.02 -11.12
C LYS A 323 -29.46 -2.52 -12.51
N LEU A 324 -30.34 -1.78 -13.20
CA LEU A 324 -30.80 -2.15 -14.55
C LEU A 324 -29.64 -2.18 -15.56
N SER A 325 -28.70 -1.24 -15.47
CA SER A 325 -27.53 -1.18 -16.35
C SER A 325 -26.58 -2.36 -16.10
N ILE A 326 -26.37 -2.73 -14.84
CA ILE A 326 -25.53 -3.86 -14.44
C ILE A 326 -26.17 -5.18 -14.89
N ILE A 327 -27.48 -5.37 -14.71
CA ILE A 327 -28.20 -6.56 -15.20
C ILE A 327 -28.09 -6.69 -16.72
N ARG A 328 -28.24 -5.58 -17.46
CA ARG A 328 -28.06 -5.57 -18.93
C ARG A 328 -26.65 -5.97 -19.34
N MET A 329 -25.64 -5.48 -18.63
CA MET A 329 -24.25 -5.83 -18.86
C MET A 329 -24.00 -7.33 -18.59
N PHE A 330 -24.51 -7.86 -17.49
CA PHE A 330 -24.46 -9.28 -17.16
C PHE A 330 -25.14 -10.15 -18.24
N GLY A 331 -26.32 -9.76 -18.73
CA GLY A 331 -27.00 -10.47 -19.82
C GLY A 331 -26.18 -10.49 -21.11
N GLN A 332 -25.50 -9.39 -21.45
CA GLN A 332 -24.60 -9.34 -22.61
C GLN A 332 -23.39 -10.26 -22.45
N VAL A 333 -22.79 -10.34 -21.25
CA VAL A 333 -21.69 -11.26 -20.97
C VAL A 333 -22.17 -12.72 -21.06
N CYS A 334 -23.36 -13.05 -20.54
CA CYS A 334 -23.95 -14.38 -20.69
C CYS A 334 -24.13 -14.75 -22.17
N ALA A 335 -24.71 -13.87 -22.99
CA ALA A 335 -24.87 -14.13 -24.42
C ALA A 335 -23.54 -14.39 -25.14
N ILE A 336 -22.47 -13.67 -24.76
CA ILE A 336 -21.12 -13.90 -25.30
C ILE A 336 -20.58 -15.27 -24.85
N ALA A 337 -20.76 -15.63 -23.58
CA ALA A 337 -20.34 -16.91 -23.03
C ALA A 337 -21.08 -18.08 -23.69
N GLU A 338 -22.40 -17.97 -23.87
CA GLU A 338 -23.24 -18.93 -24.58
C GLU A 338 -22.80 -19.09 -26.04
N SER A 339 -22.59 -17.97 -26.74
CA SER A 339 -22.08 -17.98 -28.12
C SER A 339 -20.74 -18.73 -28.23
N ARG A 340 -19.81 -18.55 -27.28
CA ARG A 340 -18.56 -19.33 -27.26
C ARG A 340 -18.81 -20.80 -26.97
N LEU A 341 -19.68 -21.14 -26.01
CA LEU A 341 -20.01 -22.54 -25.69
C LEU A 341 -20.59 -23.27 -26.92
N CYS A 342 -21.43 -22.61 -27.71
CA CYS A 342 -21.97 -23.17 -28.95
C CYS A 342 -20.90 -23.42 -30.01
N LEU A 343 -19.81 -22.64 -30.03
CA LEU A 343 -18.70 -22.80 -30.97
C LEU A 343 -17.74 -23.94 -30.56
N TYR A 344 -17.64 -24.25 -29.26
CA TYR A 344 -16.79 -25.34 -28.74
C TYR A 344 -17.61 -26.61 -28.51
N SER A 345 -17.93 -27.35 -29.58
CA SER A 345 -18.70 -28.60 -29.53
C SER A 345 -18.00 -29.76 -28.78
N THR A 346 -16.69 -29.67 -28.51
CA THR A 346 -15.88 -30.75 -27.91
C THR A 346 -15.54 -30.58 -26.43
N HIS A 347 -15.73 -29.39 -25.85
CA HIS A 347 -15.48 -29.13 -24.41
C HIS A 347 -16.71 -29.32 -23.51
N ILE A 348 -17.83 -29.76 -24.10
CA ILE A 348 -19.17 -29.89 -23.49
C ILE A 348 -19.22 -30.76 -22.23
N ILE A 349 -18.22 -31.61 -21.97
CA ILE A 349 -18.26 -32.62 -20.90
C ILE A 349 -17.64 -32.12 -19.57
N SER A 350 -16.80 -31.09 -19.59
CA SER A 350 -16.15 -30.65 -18.34
C SER A 350 -16.97 -29.54 -17.67
N GLY A 351 -17.58 -29.84 -16.52
CA GLY A 351 -18.14 -28.84 -15.59
C GLY A 351 -17.14 -27.77 -15.10
N LYS A 352 -15.91 -27.78 -15.61
CA LYS A 352 -14.83 -26.85 -15.29
C LYS A 352 -14.67 -25.69 -16.28
N ALA A 353 -15.40 -25.64 -17.39
CA ALA A 353 -15.31 -24.52 -18.36
C ALA A 353 -15.64 -23.17 -17.69
N LEU A 354 -14.82 -22.15 -17.93
CA LEU A 354 -14.95 -20.82 -17.32
C LEU A 354 -16.30 -20.18 -17.68
N GLU A 355 -16.77 -20.42 -18.89
CA GLU A 355 -18.02 -19.91 -19.46
C GLU A 355 -19.24 -20.42 -18.69
N ARG A 356 -19.31 -21.72 -18.37
CA ARG A 356 -20.43 -22.28 -17.59
C ARG A 356 -20.43 -21.81 -16.14
N ARG A 357 -19.25 -21.64 -15.53
CA ARG A 357 -19.15 -21.09 -14.17
C ARG A 357 -19.59 -19.64 -14.13
N LEU A 358 -19.19 -18.87 -15.14
CA LEU A 358 -19.55 -17.47 -15.28
C LEU A 358 -21.05 -17.29 -15.47
N ILE A 359 -21.69 -18.07 -16.36
CA ILE A 359 -23.15 -18.03 -16.55
C ILE A 359 -23.88 -18.34 -15.23
N ARG A 360 -23.50 -19.41 -14.53
CA ARG A 360 -24.12 -19.76 -13.22
C ARG A 360 -23.95 -18.65 -12.19
N ARG A 361 -22.74 -18.09 -12.04
CA ARG A 361 -22.48 -17.00 -11.08
C ARG A 361 -23.28 -15.75 -11.43
N ILE A 362 -23.44 -15.43 -12.71
CA ILE A 362 -24.27 -14.32 -13.16
C ILE A 362 -25.75 -14.59 -12.85
N ASP A 363 -26.26 -15.78 -13.17
CA ASP A 363 -27.65 -16.14 -12.89
C ASP A 363 -27.96 -16.10 -11.38
N ASP A 364 -27.04 -16.58 -10.54
CA ASP A 364 -27.15 -16.51 -9.08
C ASP A 364 -27.18 -15.05 -8.60
N GLN A 365 -26.30 -14.19 -9.13
CA GLN A 365 -26.32 -12.75 -8.81
C GLN A 365 -27.59 -12.05 -9.29
N ILE A 366 -28.09 -12.36 -10.50
CA ILE A 366 -29.34 -11.80 -11.01
C ILE A 366 -30.54 -12.23 -10.15
N ARG A 367 -30.55 -13.48 -9.67
CA ARG A 367 -31.58 -13.96 -8.73
C ARG A 367 -31.54 -13.19 -7.42
N VAL A 368 -30.37 -13.04 -6.79
CA VAL A 368 -30.20 -12.25 -5.56
C VAL A 368 -30.65 -10.80 -5.76
N LEU A 369 -30.27 -10.19 -6.89
CA LEU A 369 -30.69 -8.83 -7.24
C LEU A 369 -32.21 -8.73 -7.42
N ASN A 370 -32.88 -9.74 -7.99
CA ASN A 370 -34.33 -9.73 -8.22
C ASN A 370 -35.16 -10.07 -6.97
N GLU A 371 -34.68 -10.97 -6.11
CA GLU A 371 -35.39 -11.41 -4.89
C GLU A 371 -35.52 -10.30 -3.83
N GLN A 372 -34.63 -9.29 -3.84
CA GLN A 372 -34.70 -8.16 -2.90
C GLN A 372 -35.56 -6.98 -3.39
N VAL A 373 -36.38 -7.18 -4.43
CA VAL A 373 -37.47 -6.27 -4.78
C VAL A 373 -38.77 -6.88 -4.25
N PRO A 374 -39.26 -6.53 -3.03
CA PRO A 374 -40.70 -6.49 -2.89
C PRO A 374 -41.17 -5.39 -3.84
N PHE A 375 -42.12 -5.73 -4.70
CA PHE A 375 -42.92 -4.79 -5.48
C PHE A 375 -43.13 -3.48 -4.71
N VAL A 376 -42.60 -2.39 -5.24
CA VAL A 376 -43.21 -1.08 -5.02
C VAL A 376 -43.65 -0.60 -6.39
N LEU A 377 -44.95 -0.82 -6.62
CA LEU A 377 -45.75 -0.27 -7.70
C LEU A 377 -45.74 1.25 -7.67
#